data_AF-A0AB74DBR7-F1
#
_entry.id   AF-A0AB74DBR7-F1
#
_cell.length_a   1.000
_cell.length_b   1.000
_cell.length_c   1.000
_cell.angle_alpha   90.00
_cell.angle_beta   90.00
_cell.angle_gamma   90.00
#
_symmetry.space_group_name_H-M   'P 1'
#
loop_
_entity.id
_entity.type
_entity.pdbx_description
1 polymer ?
#
loop_
_entity_poly.entity_id
_entity_poly.type
_entity_poly.pdbx_seq_one_letter_code
_entity_poly.pdbx_strand_id
1 'polypeptide(L)'
;MSYVLNATGFAIRKNTRYAMVSGGDKHQYIYRVADMVAYLESAFGKPDKTVRNPKPSDFANMKGIVAVKGHGWSNAIGHVTLWDGARCADRCHLSDAPDNGTFIPETASIWVLR
;
A
#
# COMPACT_ATOMS: atom_id res chain seq x y z
N MET A 1 5.41 4.79 2.79
CA MET A 1 5.69 4.23 1.45
C MET A 1 6.50 5.10 0.50
N SER A 2 6.22 6.40 0.32
CA SER A 2 7.02 7.23 -0.62
C SER A 2 8.52 7.17 -0.36
N TYR A 3 8.93 7.23 0.91
CA TYR A 3 10.33 7.06 1.31
C TYR A 3 10.95 5.75 0.79
N VAL A 4 10.26 4.61 1.00
CA VAL A 4 10.73 3.30 0.56
C VAL A 4 10.99 3.29 -0.95
N LEU A 5 10.06 3.81 -1.74
CA LEU A 5 10.19 3.88 -3.19
C LEU A 5 11.38 4.75 -3.62
N ASN A 6 11.51 5.94 -3.02
CA ASN A 6 12.62 6.85 -3.29
C ASN A 6 13.98 6.24 -2.93
N ALA A 7 14.07 5.50 -1.83
CA ALA A 7 15.31 4.90 -1.34
C ALA A 7 15.73 3.60 -2.07
N THR A 8 14.82 2.96 -2.82
CA THR A 8 15.04 1.63 -3.43
C THR A 8 15.14 1.65 -4.95
N GLY A 9 15.42 2.81 -5.55
CA GLY A 9 15.61 2.95 -7.00
C GLY A 9 14.32 3.19 -7.79
N PHE A 10 13.18 3.31 -7.12
CA PHE A 10 11.87 3.63 -7.73
C PHE A 10 11.46 5.07 -7.41
N ALA A 11 12.34 6.02 -7.71
CA ALA A 11 12.16 7.42 -7.34
C ALA A 11 10.85 8.01 -7.90
N ILE A 12 10.04 8.59 -7.01
CA ILE A 12 8.79 9.25 -7.35
C ILE A 12 9.12 10.57 -8.04
N ARG A 13 8.77 10.66 -9.32
CA ARG A 13 8.92 11.88 -10.11
C ARG A 13 7.77 12.83 -9.83
N LYS A 14 8.08 14.12 -9.84
CA LYS A 14 7.07 15.19 -9.70
C LYS A 14 5.99 15.03 -10.78
N ASN A 15 4.74 14.98 -10.37
CA ASN A 15 3.59 14.79 -11.25
C ASN A 15 2.39 15.56 -10.67
N THR A 16 1.56 16.14 -11.54
CA THR A 16 0.34 16.86 -11.15
C THR A 16 -0.85 15.95 -10.86
N ARG A 17 -0.76 14.65 -11.20
CA ARG A 17 -1.81 13.64 -10.97
C ARG A 17 -1.96 13.23 -9.50
N TYR A 18 -0.93 13.41 -8.69
CA TYR A 18 -0.89 12.94 -7.30
C TYR A 18 -0.50 14.08 -6.37
N ALA A 19 -1.17 14.19 -5.24
CA ALA A 19 -0.85 15.18 -4.24
C ALA A 19 0.45 14.80 -3.52
N MET A 20 1.49 15.61 -3.71
CA MET A 20 2.83 15.36 -3.19
C MET A 20 3.54 16.64 -2.77
N VAL A 21 4.50 16.52 -1.85
CA VAL A 21 5.40 17.59 -1.43
C VAL A 21 6.85 17.15 -1.58
N SER A 22 7.77 18.11 -1.60
CA SER A 22 9.21 17.81 -1.64
C SER A 22 9.76 17.68 -0.22
N GLY A 23 10.59 16.65 0.02
CA GLY A 23 11.36 16.51 1.25
C GLY A 23 12.64 17.36 1.24
N GLY A 24 13.36 17.40 2.36
CA GLY A 24 14.67 18.06 2.45
C GLY A 24 15.75 17.44 1.55
N ASP A 25 15.55 16.18 1.17
CA ASP A 25 16.33 15.41 0.20
C ASP A 25 15.96 15.69 -1.27
N LYS A 26 15.01 16.61 -1.51
CA LYS A 26 14.45 16.97 -2.82
C LYS A 26 13.67 15.85 -3.52
N HIS A 27 13.44 14.71 -2.86
CA HIS A 27 12.53 13.68 -3.36
C HIS A 27 11.06 14.07 -3.17
N GLN A 28 10.17 13.46 -3.94
CA GLN A 28 8.73 13.71 -3.83
C GLN A 28 8.05 12.68 -2.92
N TYR A 29 7.11 13.16 -2.11
CA TYR A 29 6.39 12.38 -1.11
C TYR A 29 4.89 12.56 -1.27
N ILE A 30 4.22 11.48 -1.70
CA ILE A 30 2.76 11.43 -1.80
C ILE A 30 2.19 11.28 -0.40
N TYR A 31 1.24 12.16 -0.04
CA TYR A 31 0.70 12.23 1.32
C TYR A 31 -0.77 11.79 1.44
N ARG A 32 -1.40 11.38 0.33
CA ARG A 32 -2.75 10.79 0.33
C ARG A 32 -2.66 9.29 0.02
N VAL A 33 -3.32 8.46 0.82
CA VAL A 33 -3.33 7.00 0.63
C VAL A 33 -3.97 6.63 -0.71
N ALA A 34 -5.06 7.30 -1.10
CA ALA A 34 -5.71 7.07 -2.38
C ALA A 34 -4.75 7.30 -3.57
N ASP A 35 -3.98 8.39 -3.52
CA ASP A 35 -2.99 8.72 -4.53
C ASP A 35 -1.84 7.72 -4.54
N MET A 36 -1.40 7.24 -3.38
CA MET A 36 -0.38 6.19 -3.28
C MET A 36 -0.82 4.91 -3.98
N VAL A 37 -2.06 4.44 -3.75
CA VAL A 37 -2.55 3.23 -4.41
C VAL A 37 -2.65 3.41 -5.93
N ALA A 38 -3.16 4.54 -6.39
CA ALA A 38 -3.21 4.86 -7.82
C ALA A 38 -1.81 5.01 -8.44
N TYR A 39 -0.83 5.51 -7.69
CA TYR A 39 0.56 5.59 -8.11
C TYR A 39 1.19 4.21 -8.29
N LEU A 40 0.98 3.28 -7.35
CA LEU A 40 1.52 1.92 -7.44
C LEU A 40 1.04 1.21 -8.70
N GLU A 41 -0.24 1.30 -9.03
CA GLU A 41 -0.78 0.70 -10.27
C GLU A 41 -0.20 1.35 -11.53
N SER A 42 0.01 2.67 -11.52
CA SER A 42 0.64 3.36 -12.65
C SER A 42 2.14 3.04 -12.79
N ALA A 43 2.84 2.77 -11.69
CA ALA A 43 4.29 2.57 -11.68
C ALA A 43 4.67 1.10 -11.93
N PHE A 44 3.90 0.16 -11.37
CA PHE A 44 4.20 -1.28 -11.40
C PHE A 44 3.22 -2.07 -12.27
N GLY A 45 2.20 -1.43 -12.84
CA GLY A 45 1.13 -2.10 -13.58
C GLY A 45 0.08 -2.72 -12.64
N LYS A 46 -0.72 -3.64 -13.18
CA LYS A 46 -1.75 -4.33 -12.40
C LYS A 46 -1.10 -5.17 -11.27
N PRO A 47 -1.76 -5.28 -10.10
CA PRO A 47 -1.28 -6.16 -9.03
C PRO A 47 -1.24 -7.61 -9.49
N ASP A 48 -0.28 -8.38 -8.96
CA ASP A 48 -0.14 -9.81 -9.24
C ASP A 48 -1.31 -10.63 -8.69
N LYS A 49 -1.91 -10.18 -7.59
CA LYS A 49 -3.11 -10.79 -7.00
C LYS A 49 -3.97 -9.74 -6.30
N THR A 50 -5.29 -9.84 -6.49
CA THR A 50 -6.29 -9.08 -5.75
C THR A 50 -7.34 -10.04 -5.17
N VAL A 51 -7.70 -9.85 -3.90
CA VAL A 51 -8.61 -10.72 -3.15
C VAL A 51 -9.68 -9.90 -2.45
N ARG A 52 -10.90 -10.43 -2.35
CA ARG A 52 -12.00 -9.89 -1.53
C ARG A 52 -12.02 -10.53 -0.15
N ASN A 53 -12.39 -9.78 0.88
CA ASN A 53 -12.36 -10.20 2.30
C ASN A 53 -10.99 -10.80 2.69
N PRO A 54 -9.92 -10.01 2.54
CA PRO A 54 -8.56 -10.54 2.43
C PRO A 54 -8.02 -11.03 3.77
N LYS A 55 -7.47 -12.24 3.81
CA LYS A 55 -6.84 -12.87 4.98
C LYS A 55 -5.33 -13.06 4.76
N PRO A 56 -4.53 -13.19 5.83
CA PRO A 56 -3.08 -13.45 5.69
C PRO A 56 -2.75 -14.67 4.82
N SER A 57 -3.56 -15.74 4.92
CA SER A 57 -3.38 -16.97 4.13
C SER A 57 -3.49 -16.75 2.62
N ASP A 58 -4.21 -15.70 2.18
CA ASP A 58 -4.36 -15.40 0.77
C ASP A 58 -3.05 -14.92 0.12
N PHE A 59 -2.11 -14.43 0.93
CA PHE A 59 -0.82 -13.91 0.47
C PHE A 59 0.36 -14.75 0.99
N ALA A 60 0.09 -15.96 1.50
CA ALA A 60 1.13 -16.86 1.96
C ALA A 60 2.18 -17.11 0.87
N ASN A 61 3.46 -17.07 1.25
CA ASN A 61 4.62 -17.23 0.37
C ASN A 61 4.79 -16.14 -0.72
N MET A 62 3.94 -15.11 -0.75
CA MET A 62 4.15 -13.92 -1.58
C MET A 62 4.89 -12.85 -0.77
N LYS A 63 5.73 -12.04 -1.40
CA LYS A 63 6.42 -10.92 -0.73
C LYS A 63 6.35 -9.68 -1.60
N GLY A 64 6.04 -8.53 -1.01
CA GLY A 64 6.00 -7.29 -1.77
C GLY A 64 5.17 -6.19 -1.14
N ILE A 65 4.62 -5.32 -1.99
CA ILE A 65 3.79 -4.19 -1.55
C ILE A 65 2.33 -4.66 -1.51
N VAL A 66 1.67 -4.51 -0.37
CA VAL A 66 0.23 -4.78 -0.22
C VAL A 66 -0.53 -3.47 -0.02
N ALA A 67 -1.62 -3.31 -0.77
CA ALA A 67 -2.59 -2.24 -0.59
C ALA A 67 -3.94 -2.84 -0.20
N VAL A 68 -4.39 -2.54 1.01
CA VAL A 68 -5.70 -2.96 1.53
C VAL A 68 -6.66 -1.78 1.41
N LYS A 69 -7.85 -2.00 0.86
CA LYS A 69 -8.93 -1.02 0.75
C LYS A 69 -10.15 -1.51 1.51
N GLY A 70 -10.87 -0.57 2.10
CA GLY A 70 -12.07 -0.85 2.87
C GLY A 70 -12.74 0.43 3.34
N HIS A 71 -13.67 0.29 4.29
CA HIS A 71 -14.42 1.41 4.86
C HIS A 71 -14.30 1.45 6.39
N GLY A 72 -14.85 2.49 7.01
CA GLY A 72 -14.91 2.64 8.47
C GLY A 72 -13.87 3.60 9.07
N TRP A 73 -12.80 3.91 8.34
CA TRP A 73 -11.95 5.06 8.63
C TRP A 73 -12.45 6.31 7.90
N SER A 74 -12.44 7.46 8.57
CA SER A 74 -12.91 8.74 8.02
C SER A 74 -11.84 9.51 7.24
N ASN A 75 -10.57 9.16 7.42
CA ASN A 75 -9.42 9.88 6.89
C ASN A 75 -8.58 9.07 5.87
N ALA A 76 -8.91 7.80 5.65
CA ALA A 76 -8.19 6.92 4.74
C ALA A 76 -9.12 5.91 4.08
N ILE A 77 -8.86 5.60 2.81
CA ILE A 77 -9.59 4.58 2.05
C ILE A 77 -9.08 3.14 2.32
N GLY A 78 -8.07 3.02 3.19
CA GLY A 78 -7.29 1.80 3.35
C GLY A 78 -5.89 2.05 3.88
N HIS A 79 -5.00 1.07 3.67
CA HIS A 79 -3.61 1.07 4.12
C HIS A 79 -2.67 0.52 3.06
N VAL A 80 -1.42 0.98 3.04
CA VAL A 80 -0.39 0.49 2.11
C VAL A 80 0.89 0.19 2.89
N THR A 81 1.37 -1.05 2.79
CA THR A 81 2.54 -1.52 3.53
C THR A 81 3.32 -2.58 2.75
N LEU A 82 4.41 -3.09 3.33
CA LEU A 82 5.15 -4.24 2.83
C LEU A 82 4.68 -5.51 3.53
N TRP A 83 4.66 -6.61 2.79
CA TRP A 83 4.32 -7.96 3.25
C TRP A 83 5.49 -8.90 2.95
N ASP A 84 5.92 -9.71 3.93
CA ASP A 84 7.08 -10.60 3.82
C ASP A 84 6.73 -12.09 3.59
N GLY A 85 5.46 -12.41 3.41
CA GLY A 85 4.94 -13.77 3.33
C GLY A 85 4.24 -14.26 4.59
N ALA A 86 4.40 -13.54 5.72
CA ALA A 86 3.75 -13.87 6.99
C ALA A 86 3.31 -12.63 7.80
N ARG A 87 4.02 -11.52 7.70
CA ARG A 87 3.80 -10.29 8.46
C ARG A 87 3.95 -9.06 7.58
N CYS A 88 3.39 -7.96 8.06
CA CYS A 88 3.62 -6.65 7.46
C CYS A 88 4.75 -5.91 8.17
N ALA A 89 5.40 -4.98 7.46
CA ALA A 89 6.44 -4.13 8.05
C ALA A 89 5.91 -3.24 9.18
N ASP A 90 4.61 -2.93 9.17
CA ASP A 90 3.90 -2.28 10.27
C ASP A 90 2.67 -3.09 10.72
N ARG A 91 1.50 -2.82 10.14
CA ARG A 91 0.19 -3.38 10.45
C ARG A 91 -0.47 -3.77 9.14
N CYS A 92 -1.04 -4.97 9.09
CA CYS A 92 -1.55 -5.49 7.82
C CYS A 92 -2.95 -4.97 7.46
N HIS A 93 -3.78 -4.69 8.47
CA HIS A 93 -5.18 -4.33 8.29
C HIS A 93 -5.99 -5.30 7.41
N LEU A 94 -5.63 -6.58 7.42
CA LEU A 94 -6.37 -7.67 6.80
C LEU A 94 -7.56 -8.07 7.69
N SER A 95 -8.42 -8.96 7.21
CA SER A 95 -9.53 -9.49 8.00
C SER A 95 -9.02 -10.05 9.33
N ASP A 96 -9.76 -9.77 10.39
CA ASP A 96 -9.49 -10.21 11.76
C ASP A 96 -8.19 -9.66 12.39
N ALA A 97 -7.57 -8.64 11.77
CA ALA A 97 -6.45 -7.94 12.39
C ALA A 97 -6.93 -7.18 13.66
N PRO A 98 -6.28 -7.38 14.82
CA PRO A 98 -6.76 -6.88 16.12
C PRO A 98 -6.77 -5.35 16.21
N ASP A 99 -6.09 -4.69 15.29
CA ASP A 99 -5.80 -3.27 15.25
C ASP A 99 -6.60 -2.50 14.19
N ASN A 100 -7.59 -3.15 13.57
CA ASN A 100 -8.48 -2.51 12.59
C ASN A 100 -9.37 -1.42 13.20
N GLY A 101 -9.74 -1.53 14.48
CA GLY A 101 -10.69 -0.62 15.10
C GLY A 101 -12.03 -0.65 14.33
N THR A 102 -12.42 0.48 13.75
CA THR A 102 -13.64 0.59 12.90
C THR A 102 -13.42 0.18 11.45
N PHE A 103 -12.18 -0.08 11.02
CA PHE A 103 -11.89 -0.41 9.62
C PHE A 103 -12.33 -1.82 9.26
N ILE A 104 -13.04 -1.94 8.14
CA ILE A 104 -13.49 -3.21 7.59
C ILE A 104 -12.82 -3.39 6.22
N PRO A 105 -11.84 -4.30 6.09
CA PRO A 105 -11.14 -4.53 4.83
C PRO A 105 -12.02 -5.28 3.84
N GLU A 106 -12.15 -4.73 2.63
CA GLU A 106 -12.99 -5.29 1.56
C GLU A 106 -12.14 -5.97 0.49
N THR A 107 -11.02 -5.34 0.10
CA THR A 107 -10.10 -5.87 -0.91
C THR A 107 -8.66 -5.65 -0.51
N ALA A 108 -7.78 -6.57 -0.88
CA ALA A 108 -6.34 -6.36 -0.83
C ALA A 108 -5.70 -6.75 -2.15
N SER A 109 -4.73 -5.95 -2.59
CA SER A 109 -3.93 -6.18 -3.79
C SER A 109 -2.46 -6.23 -3.45
N ILE A 110 -1.71 -7.14 -4.07
CA ILE A 110 -0.27 -7.29 -3.87
C ILE A 110 0.49 -7.13 -5.19
N TRP A 111 1.61 -6.41 -5.14
CA TRP A 111 2.65 -6.38 -6.16
C TRP A 111 3.87 -7.11 -5.60
N VAL A 112 4.25 -8.23 -6.21
CA VAL A 112 5.35 -9.08 -5.77
C VAL A 112 6.67 -8.39 -6.09
N LEU A 113 7.52 -8.27 -5.07
CA LEU A 113 8.88 -7.76 -5.21
C LEU A 113 9.85 -8.95 -5.25
N ARG A 114 10.87 -8.85 -6.11
CA ARG A 114 11.94 -9.85 -6.26
C ARG A 114 13.19 -9.43 -5.51
#